data_AF-A0A7X7DW95-F1
#
_entry.id   AF-A0A7X7DW95-F1
#
_cell.length_a   1.000
_cell.length_b   1.000
_cell.length_c   1.000
_cell.angle_alpha   90.00
_cell.angle_beta   90.00
_cell.angle_gamma   90.00
#
_symmetry.space_group_name_H-M   'P 1'
#
loop_
_entity.id
_entity.type
_entity.pdbx_description
1 polymer ?
#
loop_
_entity_poly.entity_id
_entity_poly.type
_entity_poly.pdbx_seq_one_letter_code
_entity_poly.pdbx_strand_id
1 'polypeptide(L)'
;MITRSLIELVFSAASMERWNDHPRPAVFTELGKQAHKMIMAWVIARYESETRGVAVDWTALIEGGIFEFLHRVVLTDIKPPVFHKLMQNEEQRKKLNSWVADALAFDLDRLSPDFAARFREF
;
A
#
# COMPACT_ATOMS: atom_id res chain seq x y z
N MET A 1 -17.42 0.52 10.09
CA MET A 1 -16.84 1.02 11.35
C MET A 1 -15.34 0.77 11.33
N ILE A 2 -14.52 1.80 11.56
CA ILE A 2 -13.07 1.64 11.64
C ILE A 2 -12.72 0.91 12.95
N THR A 3 -12.01 -0.21 12.86
CA THR A 3 -11.58 -0.99 14.02
C THR A 3 -10.35 -0.38 14.68
N ARG A 4 -10.17 -0.66 15.97
CA ARG A 4 -8.95 -0.25 16.69
C ARG A 4 -7.70 -0.87 16.06
N SER A 5 -7.76 -2.15 15.70
CA SER A 5 -6.66 -2.89 15.03
C SER A 5 -6.24 -2.24 13.73
N LEU A 6 -7.18 -1.79 12.89
CA LEU A 6 -6.87 -1.09 11.66
C LEU A 6 -6.16 0.25 11.93
N ILE A 7 -6.62 1.00 12.93
CA ILE A 7 -5.97 2.25 13.34
C ILE A 7 -4.53 1.94 13.80
N GLU A 8 -4.35 0.98 14.70
CA GLU A 8 -3.03 0.60 15.21
C GLU A 8 -2.08 0.13 14.11
N LEU A 9 -2.58 -0.61 13.12
CA LEU A 9 -1.83 -1.01 11.93
C LEU A 9 -1.33 0.22 11.16
N VAL A 10 -2.22 1.16 10.82
CA VAL A 10 -1.84 2.40 10.11
C VAL A 10 -0.80 3.20 10.91
N PHE A 11 -1.00 3.34 12.23
CA PHE A 11 -0.07 4.05 13.10
C PHE A 11 1.28 3.35 13.25
N SER A 12 1.34 2.02 13.20
CA SER A 12 2.61 1.29 13.24
C SER A 12 3.52 1.65 12.07
N ALA A 13 2.96 2.02 10.92
CA ALA A 13 3.75 2.45 9.77
C ALA A 13 4.56 3.74 10.05
N ALA A 14 4.15 4.54 11.03
CA ALA A 14 4.88 5.73 11.47
C ALA A 14 6.12 5.41 12.32
N SER A 15 6.22 4.19 12.87
CA SER A 15 7.41 3.72 13.60
C SER A 15 8.25 2.70 12.81
N MET A 16 7.78 2.25 11.65
CA MET A 16 8.53 1.38 10.75
C MET A 16 9.61 2.16 10.00
N GLU A 17 10.85 2.11 10.48
CA GLU A 17 11.99 2.73 9.80
C GLU A 17 12.35 2.01 8.49
N ARG A 18 12.71 2.79 7.47
CA ARG A 18 13.18 2.34 6.17
C ARG A 18 14.56 2.88 5.88
N TRP A 19 15.31 2.13 5.07
CA TRP A 19 16.72 2.38 4.78
C TRP A 19 17.58 2.41 6.04
N ASN A 20 17.20 1.60 7.02
CA ASN A 20 17.95 1.44 8.25
C ASN A 20 19.30 0.73 8.03
N ASP A 21 19.45 0.05 6.89
CA ASP A 21 20.66 -0.59 6.39
C ASP A 21 21.63 0.36 5.66
N HIS A 22 21.26 1.62 5.44
CA HIS A 22 22.11 2.64 4.80
C HIS A 22 22.32 3.87 5.71
N PRO A 23 23.46 4.58 5.60
CA PRO A 23 23.63 5.89 6.21
C PRO A 23 22.56 6.85 5.69
N ARG A 24 21.77 7.47 6.59
CA ARG A 24 20.68 8.39 6.23
C ARG A 24 20.74 9.68 7.05
N PRO A 25 20.46 10.84 6.43
CA PRO A 25 20.50 12.13 7.12
C PRO A 25 19.29 12.38 8.04
N ALA A 26 18.21 11.59 7.88
CA ALA A 26 17.00 11.67 8.68
C ALA A 26 16.31 10.31 8.77
N VAL A 27 15.43 10.14 9.76
CA VAL A 27 14.58 8.95 9.88
C VAL A 27 13.54 8.98 8.76
N PHE A 28 13.43 7.87 8.03
CA PHE A 28 12.44 7.69 6.99
C PHE A 28 11.52 6.54 7.38
N THR A 29 10.21 6.79 7.43
CA THR A 29 9.22 5.80 7.89
C THR A 29 8.47 5.21 6.71
N GLU A 30 7.85 4.05 6.89
CA GLU A 30 6.99 3.47 5.84
C GLU A 30 5.82 4.41 5.51
N LEU A 31 5.20 5.03 6.53
CA LEU A 31 4.14 6.00 6.31
C LEU A 31 4.64 7.19 5.46
N GLY A 32 5.79 7.76 5.80
CA GLY A 32 6.38 8.87 5.04
C GLY A 32 6.71 8.48 3.60
N LYS A 33 7.25 7.27 3.40
CA LYS A 33 7.58 6.73 2.08
C LYS A 33 6.35 6.59 1.18
N GLN A 34 5.28 6.01 1.71
CA GLN A 34 4.06 5.75 0.95
C GLN A 34 3.28 7.06 0.70
N ALA A 35 3.24 7.97 1.68
CA ALA A 35 2.67 9.30 1.48
C ALA A 35 3.37 10.07 0.34
N HIS A 36 4.71 10.00 0.29
CA HIS A 36 5.47 10.68 -0.76
C HIS A 36 5.18 10.10 -2.16
N LYS A 37 5.09 8.77 -2.28
CA LYS A 37 4.66 8.10 -3.53
C LYS A 37 3.27 8.54 -3.95
N MET A 38 2.33 8.65 -3.01
CA MET A 38 0.96 9.06 -3.31
C MET A 38 0.89 10.50 -3.80
N ILE A 39 1.65 11.41 -3.21
CA ILE A 39 1.75 12.77 -3.73
C ILE A 39 2.34 12.79 -5.14
N MET A 40 3.42 12.03 -5.40
CA MET A 40 3.99 11.92 -6.76
C MET A 40 2.98 11.39 -7.77
N ALA A 41 2.27 10.31 -7.44
CA ALA A 41 1.26 9.71 -8.30
C ALA A 41 0.11 10.68 -8.58
N TRP A 42 -0.36 11.40 -7.56
CA TRP A 42 -1.40 12.43 -7.70
C TRP A 42 -0.94 13.59 -8.59
N VAL A 43 0.29 14.10 -8.44
CA VAL A 43 0.82 15.19 -9.28
C VAL A 43 0.86 14.75 -10.74
N ILE A 44 1.34 13.54 -11.03
CA ILE A 44 1.40 13.00 -12.39
C ILE A 44 -0.02 12.84 -12.95
N ALA A 45 -0.92 12.19 -12.21
CA ALA A 45 -2.29 11.95 -12.63
C ALA A 45 -3.04 13.26 -12.91
N ARG A 46 -2.82 14.28 -12.07
CA ARG A 46 -3.43 15.61 -12.25
C ARG A 46 -2.94 16.29 -13.52
N TYR A 47 -1.64 16.23 -13.78
CA TYR A 47 -1.08 16.80 -15.02
C TYR A 47 -1.65 16.10 -16.27
N GLU A 48 -1.69 14.77 -16.28
CA GLU A 48 -2.27 13.99 -17.38
C GLU A 48 -3.75 14.34 -17.61
N SER A 49 -4.51 14.52 -16.52
CA SER A 49 -5.92 14.87 -16.61
C SER A 49 -6.15 16.29 -17.08
N GLU A 50 -5.54 17.29 -16.44
CA GLU A 50 -5.81 18.71 -16.70
C GLU A 50 -5.10 19.23 -17.96
N THR A 51 -3.91 18.73 -18.28
CA THR A 51 -3.10 19.25 -19.41
C THR A 51 -3.26 18.40 -20.67
N ARG A 52 -3.35 17.07 -20.51
CA ARG A 52 -3.39 16.14 -21.65
C ARG A 52 -4.78 15.57 -21.91
N GLY A 53 -5.77 15.92 -21.09
CA GLY A 53 -7.17 15.50 -21.25
C GLY A 53 -7.37 13.99 -21.05
N VAL A 54 -6.44 13.31 -20.38
CA VAL A 54 -6.53 11.87 -20.12
C VAL A 54 -7.55 11.62 -19.01
N ALA A 55 -8.48 10.70 -19.25
CA ALA A 55 -9.39 10.25 -18.20
C ALA A 55 -8.60 9.47 -17.14
N VAL A 56 -8.64 9.94 -15.90
CA VAL A 56 -8.00 9.29 -14.75
C VAL A 56 -9.08 8.72 -13.85
N ASP A 57 -8.95 7.44 -13.52
CA ASP A 57 -9.71 6.84 -12.44
C ASP A 57 -9.07 7.19 -11.09
N TRP A 58 -9.59 8.23 -10.46
CA TRP A 58 -9.09 8.73 -9.18
C TRP A 58 -9.32 7.73 -8.04
N THR A 59 -10.40 6.95 -8.10
CA THR A 59 -10.69 5.93 -7.09
C THR A 59 -9.65 4.84 -7.17
N ALA A 60 -9.38 4.30 -8.37
CA ALA A 60 -8.35 3.29 -8.56
C ALA A 60 -6.96 3.79 -8.15
N LEU A 61 -6.63 5.06 -8.41
CA LEU A 61 -5.38 5.67 -7.97
C LEU A 61 -5.26 5.69 -6.44
N ILE A 62 -6.29 6.20 -5.75
CA ILE A 62 -6.31 6.32 -4.29
C ILE A 62 -6.29 4.95 -3.64
N GLU A 63 -7.14 4.04 -4.12
CA GLU A 63 -7.23 2.68 -3.60
C GLU A 63 -5.94 1.89 -3.85
N GLY A 64 -5.36 1.93 -5.05
CA GLY A 64 -4.08 1.29 -5.32
C GLY A 64 -2.97 1.78 -4.39
N GLY A 65 -2.98 3.07 -4.05
CA GLY A 65 -2.10 3.64 -3.03
C GLY A 65 -2.28 3.07 -1.62
N ILE A 66 -3.52 3.01 -1.16
CA ILE A 66 -3.87 2.45 0.15
C ILE A 66 -3.56 0.96 0.18
N PHE A 67 -3.84 0.23 -0.90
CA PHE A 67 -3.61 -1.20 -1.02
C PHE A 67 -2.11 -1.53 -0.99
N GLU A 68 -1.29 -0.80 -1.75
CA GLU A 68 0.18 -0.95 -1.67
C GLU A 68 0.69 -0.65 -0.26
N PHE A 69 0.18 0.42 0.38
CA PHE A 69 0.54 0.77 1.75
C PHE A 69 0.21 -0.36 2.73
N LEU A 70 -1.02 -0.87 2.74
CA LEU A 70 -1.45 -1.95 3.61
C LEU A 70 -0.60 -3.21 3.41
N HIS A 71 -0.32 -3.59 2.16
CA HIS A 71 0.61 -4.68 1.84
C HIS A 71 1.97 -4.48 2.49
N ARG A 72 2.53 -3.27 2.42
CA ARG A 72 3.87 -2.99 2.92
C ARG A 72 3.96 -2.94 4.44
N VAL A 73 2.88 -2.55 5.10
CA VAL A 73 2.80 -2.58 6.57
C VAL A 73 2.69 -4.03 7.05
N VAL A 74 1.79 -4.83 6.44
CA VAL A 74 1.57 -6.24 6.81
C VAL A 74 2.78 -7.12 6.50
N LEU A 75 3.41 -6.95 5.33
CA LEU A 75 4.56 -7.76 4.92
C LEU A 75 5.87 -7.37 5.62
N THR A 76 5.90 -6.27 6.36
CA THR A 76 7.07 -5.79 7.12
C THR A 76 8.30 -5.49 6.24
N ASP A 77 9.51 -5.83 6.69
CA ASP A 77 10.79 -5.48 6.04
C ASP A 77 11.29 -6.53 5.06
N ILE A 78 10.46 -6.86 4.06
CA ILE A 78 10.92 -7.63 2.90
C ILE A 78 11.81 -6.73 2.03
N LYS A 79 13.07 -7.12 1.87
CA LYS A 79 14.00 -6.43 0.97
C LYS A 79 13.43 -6.36 -0.46
N PRO A 80 13.53 -5.22 -1.16
CA PRO A 80 12.95 -5.06 -2.50
C PRO A 80 13.29 -6.19 -3.48
N PRO A 81 14.54 -6.70 -3.58
CA PRO A 81 14.85 -7.78 -4.51
C PRO A 81 14.08 -9.08 -4.25
N VAL A 82 13.78 -9.38 -2.97
CA VAL A 82 13.00 -10.57 -2.59
C VAL A 82 11.53 -10.35 -2.96
N PHE A 83 10.98 -9.18 -2.60
CA PHE A 83 9.61 -8.84 -2.95
C PHE A 83 9.38 -8.90 -4.46
N HIS A 84 10.27 -8.31 -5.26
CA HIS A 84 10.13 -8.32 -6.71
C HIS A 84 10.18 -9.74 -7.30
N LYS A 85 11.04 -10.62 -6.78
CA LYS A 85 11.07 -12.03 -7.18
C LYS A 85 9.76 -12.76 -6.85
N LEU A 86 9.17 -12.52 -5.68
CA LEU A 86 7.87 -13.09 -5.31
C LEU A 86 6.76 -12.60 -6.24
N MET A 87 6.74 -11.30 -6.57
CA MET A 87 5.71 -10.71 -7.43
C MET A 87 5.83 -11.13 -8.90
N GLN A 88 7.02 -11.49 -9.37
CA GLN A 88 7.27 -12.00 -10.73
C GLN A 88 6.73 -13.42 -10.94
N ASN A 89 6.70 -14.24 -9.90
CA ASN A 89 6.10 -15.57 -9.96
C ASN A 89 4.60 -15.47 -9.66
N GLU A 90 3.74 -15.84 -10.61
CA GLU A 90 2.29 -15.68 -10.47
C GLU A 90 1.71 -16.47 -9.28
N GLU A 91 2.18 -17.69 -9.04
CA GLU A 91 1.72 -18.54 -7.95
C GLU A 91 2.10 -17.92 -6.59
N GLN A 92 3.35 -17.45 -6.47
CA GLN A 92 3.83 -16.81 -5.25
C GLN A 92 3.13 -15.47 -5.00
N ARG A 93 2.92 -14.67 -6.05
CA ARG A 93 2.15 -13.43 -5.96
C ARG A 93 0.74 -13.67 -5.45
N LYS A 94 0.01 -14.63 -6.04
CA LYS A 94 -1.34 -15.01 -5.60
C LYS A 94 -1.36 -15.43 -4.13
N LYS A 95 -0.42 -16.28 -3.72
CA LYS A 95 -0.27 -16.71 -2.32
C LYS A 95 -0.02 -15.52 -1.39
N LEU A 96 0.91 -14.64 -1.76
CA LEU A 96 1.25 -13.46 -0.96
C LEU A 96 0.06 -12.51 -0.82
N ASN A 97 -0.63 -12.18 -1.91
CA ASN A 97 -1.80 -11.31 -1.89
C ASN A 97 -2.94 -11.92 -1.07
N SER A 98 -3.24 -13.22 -1.25
CA SER A 98 -4.26 -13.90 -0.46
C SER A 98 -3.93 -13.87 1.03
N TRP A 99 -2.66 -14.09 1.40
CA TRP A 99 -2.24 -14.08 2.80
C TRP A 99 -2.41 -12.71 3.45
N VAL A 100 -2.05 -11.63 2.74
CA VAL A 100 -2.27 -10.26 3.22
C VAL A 100 -3.76 -9.94 3.31
N ALA A 101 -4.55 -10.33 2.31
CA ALA A 101 -6.00 -10.12 2.30
C ALA A 101 -6.70 -10.84 3.46
N ASP A 102 -6.29 -12.07 3.77
CA ASP A 102 -6.85 -12.84 4.88
C ASP A 102 -6.41 -12.25 6.23
N ALA A 103 -5.18 -11.74 6.35
CA ALA A 103 -4.71 -11.06 7.56
C ALA A 103 -5.51 -9.79 7.88
N LEU A 104 -6.03 -9.11 6.85
CA LEU A 104 -6.79 -7.86 6.98
C LEU A 104 -8.32 -8.03 6.86
N ALA A 105 -8.81 -9.24 6.60
CA ALA A 105 -10.22 -9.49 6.28
C ALA A 105 -11.17 -8.92 7.34
N PHE A 106 -10.92 -9.22 8.62
CA PHE A 106 -11.75 -8.72 9.72
C PHE A 106 -11.86 -7.18 9.76
N ASP A 107 -10.75 -6.50 9.52
CA ASP A 107 -10.66 -5.05 9.59
C ASP A 107 -11.30 -4.38 8.37
N LEU A 108 -11.02 -4.90 7.17
CA LEU A 108 -11.51 -4.34 5.93
C LEU A 108 -12.99 -4.64 5.69
N ASP A 109 -13.49 -5.82 6.06
CA ASP A 109 -14.91 -6.15 5.95
C ASP A 109 -15.77 -5.23 6.82
N ARG A 110 -15.26 -4.89 8.02
CA ARG A 110 -15.93 -3.94 8.92
C ARG A 110 -15.82 -2.50 8.46
N LEU A 111 -14.76 -2.15 7.74
CA LEU A 111 -14.61 -0.84 7.11
C LEU A 111 -15.62 -0.68 5.98
N SER A 112 -15.55 -1.56 4.99
CA SER A 112 -16.44 -1.65 3.82
C SER A 112 -16.22 -2.99 3.11
N PRO A 113 -17.25 -3.86 3.01
CA PRO A 113 -17.13 -5.13 2.28
C PRO A 113 -16.73 -4.97 0.82
N ASP A 114 -17.20 -3.91 0.15
CA ASP A 114 -16.86 -3.63 -1.24
C ASP A 114 -15.37 -3.24 -1.40
N PHE A 115 -14.83 -2.50 -0.43
CA PHE A 115 -13.41 -2.15 -0.39
C PHE A 115 -12.55 -3.39 -0.12
N ALA A 116 -12.99 -4.27 0.79
CA ALA A 116 -12.32 -5.53 1.08
C ALA A 116 -12.29 -6.46 -0.15
N ALA A 117 -13.38 -6.51 -0.92
CA ALA A 117 -13.46 -7.26 -2.17
C ALA A 117 -12.45 -6.73 -3.20
N ARG A 118 -12.41 -5.41 -3.43
CA ARG A 118 -11.42 -4.80 -4.35
C ARG A 118 -9.98 -5.00 -3.89
N PHE A 119 -9.72 -4.96 -2.58
CA PHE A 119 -8.39 -5.27 -2.04
C PHE A 119 -7.97 -6.71 -2.30
N ARG A 120 -8.90 -7.67 -2.25
CA ARG A 120 -8.64 -9.08 -2.53
C ARG A 120 -8.35 -9.35 -4.02
N GLU A 121 -8.86 -8.49 -4.91
CA GLU A 121 -8.63 -8.56 -6.35
C GLU A 121 -7.34 -7.85 -6.82
N PHE A 122 -6.75 -7.01 -5.95
CA PHE A 122 -5.50 -6.28 -6.18
C PHE A 122 -4.26 -7.20 -6.13
#